data_AF-A0A2W0EBM4-F1
#
_entry.id   AF-A0A2W0EBM4-F1
#
_cell.length_a   1.000
_cell.length_b   1.000
_cell.length_c   1.000
_cell.angle_alpha   90.00
_cell.angle_beta   90.00
_cell.angle_gamma   90.00
#
_symmetry.space_group_name_H-M   'P 1'
#
loop_
_entity.id
_entity.type
_entity.pdbx_description
1 polymer ?
#
loop_
_entity_poly.entity_id
_entity_poly.type
_entity_poly.pdbx_seq_one_letter_code
_entity_poly.pdbx_strand_id
1 'polypeptide(L)'
;GANGAYTFTPDANYNGSVPTVSYTVTDGSGTNVTSTLNISVTPVDDSFIDASERVSTAEDTAVTGSVLTGTSSVDGPVSVVNFSIDGVTGTFTAGQTATITNVGTLVIGANGAYTFTPDANYNGPVPTVSYT
;
A
#
# COMPACT_ATOMS: atom_id res chain seq x y z
N GLY A 1 18.93 -35.85 -18.47
CA GLY A 1 18.18 -36.49 -19.56
C GLY A 1 17.71 -35.42 -20.52
N ALA A 2 17.96 -35.60 -21.81
CA ALA A 2 17.66 -34.67 -22.89
C ALA A 2 16.15 -34.65 -23.24
N ASN A 3 15.32 -34.20 -22.30
CA ASN A 3 13.86 -34.27 -22.41
C ASN A 3 13.21 -32.89 -22.65
N GLY A 4 14.00 -31.84 -22.87
CA GLY A 4 13.48 -30.47 -23.05
C GLY A 4 12.82 -29.87 -21.80
N ALA A 5 13.05 -30.45 -20.62
CA ALA A 5 12.51 -29.92 -19.36
C ALA A 5 13.23 -28.61 -18.98
N TYR A 6 12.44 -27.58 -18.67
CA TYR A 6 12.93 -26.31 -18.14
C TYR A 6 12.25 -26.00 -16.80
N THR A 7 13.00 -25.37 -15.89
CA THR A 7 12.48 -24.83 -14.64
C THR A 7 12.77 -23.34 -14.64
N PHE A 8 11.73 -22.55 -14.39
CA PHE A 8 11.85 -21.11 -14.15
C PHE A 8 11.25 -20.81 -12.79
N THR A 9 12.07 -20.27 -11.89
CA THR A 9 11.64 -19.82 -10.56
C THR A 9 11.84 -18.31 -10.55
N PRO A 10 10.77 -17.49 -10.62
CA PRO A 10 10.92 -16.05 -10.51
C PRO A 10 11.42 -15.66 -9.12
N ASP A 11 12.13 -14.53 -9.05
CA ASP A 11 12.44 -13.90 -7.77
C ASP A 11 11.13 -13.49 -7.06
N ALA A 12 11.14 -13.47 -5.73
CA ALA A 12 9.99 -12.99 -4.97
C ALA A 12 9.62 -11.56 -5.42
N ASN A 13 8.32 -11.32 -5.61
CA ASN A 13 7.73 -10.05 -6.02
C ASN A 13 8.13 -9.57 -7.43
N TYR A 14 8.80 -10.41 -8.23
CA TYR A 14 9.02 -10.12 -9.64
C TYR A 14 7.74 -10.41 -10.43
N ASN A 15 7.21 -9.39 -11.09
CA ASN A 15 6.17 -9.51 -12.10
C ASN A 15 6.64 -8.85 -13.41
N GLY A 16 6.37 -9.50 -14.53
CA GLY A 16 6.81 -8.99 -15.83
C GLY A 16 7.08 -10.08 -16.87
N SER A 17 7.51 -9.61 -18.04
CA SER A 17 7.90 -10.47 -19.15
C SER A 17 9.34 -10.97 -18.96
N VAL A 18 9.52 -12.28 -19.06
CA VAL A 18 10.86 -12.88 -19.10
C VAL A 18 11.39 -12.78 -20.53
N PRO A 19 12.71 -12.57 -20.74
CA PRO A 19 13.30 -12.59 -22.07
C PRO A 19 12.91 -13.84 -22.87
N THR A 20 12.52 -13.65 -24.13
CA THR A 20 12.18 -14.76 -25.02
C THR A 20 13.38 -15.70 -25.17
N VAL A 21 13.16 -16.98 -24.91
CA VAL A 21 14.18 -18.01 -25.10
C VAL A 21 13.97 -18.63 -26.48
N SER A 22 14.96 -18.50 -27.36
CA SER A 22 14.98 -19.18 -28.66
C SER A 22 15.81 -20.45 -28.58
N TYR A 23 15.28 -21.57 -29.08
CA TYR A 23 15.99 -22.85 -29.10
C TYR A 23 15.83 -23.54 -30.47
N THR A 24 16.86 -24.32 -30.84
CA THR A 24 16.92 -25.03 -32.12
C THR A 24 16.87 -26.54 -31.88
N VAL A 25 15.95 -27.21 -32.56
CA VAL A 25 15.76 -28.67 -32.52
C VAL A 25 16.14 -29.29 -33.87
N THR A 26 16.72 -30.48 -33.82
CA THR A 26 17.13 -31.27 -34.98
C THR A 26 16.81 -32.74 -34.73
N ASP A 27 16.45 -33.48 -35.78
CA ASP A 27 16.30 -34.95 -35.72
C ASP A 27 17.57 -35.68 -36.18
N GLY A 28 18.66 -34.95 -36.46
CA GLY A 28 19.91 -35.50 -36.98
C GLY A 28 19.96 -35.62 -38.50
N SER A 29 18.91 -35.19 -39.20
CA SER A 29 18.83 -35.14 -40.66
C SER A 29 18.18 -33.83 -41.12
N GLY A 30 18.54 -33.35 -42.31
CA GLY A 30 17.90 -32.16 -42.90
C GLY A 30 18.10 -30.86 -42.12
N THR A 31 17.13 -29.95 -42.23
CA THR A 31 17.21 -28.58 -41.68
C THR A 31 16.68 -28.52 -40.25
N ASN A 32 17.42 -27.86 -39.36
CA ASN A 32 16.98 -27.64 -37.99
C ASN A 32 15.79 -26.67 -37.93
N VAL A 33 14.94 -26.82 -36.90
CA VAL A 33 13.80 -25.94 -36.64
C VAL A 33 14.08 -25.07 -35.42
N THR A 34 13.81 -23.76 -35.50
CA THR A 34 13.91 -22.83 -34.38
C THR A 34 12.53 -22.52 -33.82
N SER A 35 12.39 -22.61 -32.49
CA SER A 35 11.17 -22.29 -31.74
C SER A 35 11.45 -21.30 -30.62
N THR A 36 10.41 -20.64 -30.11
CA THR A 36 10.49 -19.70 -29.00
C THR A 36 9.69 -20.17 -27.80
N LEU A 37 10.19 -19.88 -26.60
CA LEU A 37 9.51 -20.04 -25.33
C LEU A 37 9.27 -18.64 -24.74
N ASN A 38 8.00 -18.32 -24.50
CA ASN A 38 7.57 -17.08 -23.86
C ASN A 38 7.08 -17.39 -22.44
N ILE A 39 7.60 -16.70 -21.43
CA ILE A 39 7.20 -16.84 -20.03
C ILE A 39 6.76 -15.46 -19.53
N SER A 40 5.59 -15.41 -18.89
CA SER A 40 5.06 -14.22 -18.23
C SER A 40 4.78 -14.52 -16.76
N VAL A 41 5.19 -13.62 -15.87
CA VAL A 41 4.88 -13.69 -14.45
C VAL A 41 3.80 -12.67 -14.12
N THR A 42 2.64 -13.14 -13.67
CA THR A 42 1.53 -12.28 -13.25
C THR A 42 1.75 -11.80 -11.81
N PRO A 43 1.46 -10.53 -11.50
CA PRO A 43 1.54 -10.04 -10.12
C PRO A 43 0.52 -10.76 -9.24
N VAL A 44 0.86 -10.89 -7.97
CA VAL A 44 -0.03 -11.30 -6.88
C VAL A 44 -0.08 -10.11 -5.92
N ASP A 45 -1.27 -9.80 -5.40
CA ASP A 45 -1.45 -8.73 -4.40
C ASP A 45 -0.91 -9.21 -3.04
N ASP A 46 0.10 -8.51 -2.53
CA ASP A 46 0.75 -8.72 -1.25
C ASP A 46 0.28 -7.65 -0.25
N SER A 47 -0.36 -8.08 0.84
CA SER A 47 -0.81 -7.17 1.90
C SER A 47 0.35 -6.36 2.47
N PHE A 48 0.07 -5.11 2.84
CA PHE A 48 1.03 -4.26 3.55
C PHE A 48 0.91 -4.42 5.07
N ILE A 49 1.94 -3.96 5.78
CA ILE A 49 1.97 -3.87 7.24
C ILE A 49 1.93 -2.41 7.63
N ASP A 50 1.13 -2.08 8.63
CA ASP A 50 0.98 -0.74 9.16
C ASP A 50 0.85 -0.74 10.70
N ALA A 51 1.35 0.30 11.36
CA ALA A 51 1.41 0.39 12.81
C ALA A 51 0.55 1.54 13.35
N SER A 52 -0.14 1.33 14.46
CA SER A 52 -0.97 2.39 15.05
C SER A 52 -0.13 3.48 15.70
N GLU A 53 -0.54 4.74 15.52
CA GLU A 53 0.06 5.90 16.18
C GLU A 53 -0.65 6.31 17.47
N ARG A 54 0.13 6.85 18.41
CA ARG A 54 -0.39 7.49 19.63
C ARG A 54 0.37 8.78 19.91
N VAL A 55 -0.36 9.89 20.02
CA VAL A 55 0.21 11.23 20.22
C VAL A 55 -0.53 11.96 21.35
N SER A 56 0.18 12.86 22.03
CA SER A 56 -0.36 13.80 23.02
C SER A 56 0.28 15.17 22.85
N THR A 57 -0.47 16.22 23.10
CA THR A 57 -0.01 17.62 22.98
C THR A 57 -0.58 18.47 24.12
N ALA A 58 -0.11 19.70 24.25
CA ALA A 58 -0.78 20.70 25.07
C ALA A 58 -2.11 21.12 24.45
N GLU A 59 -3.05 21.58 25.27
CA GLU A 59 -4.29 22.22 24.81
C GLU A 59 -3.97 23.36 23.82
N ASP A 60 -4.93 23.65 22.94
CA ASP A 60 -4.85 24.72 21.93
C ASP A 60 -3.69 24.59 20.92
N THR A 61 -2.98 23.48 20.95
CA THR A 61 -1.83 23.22 20.09
C THR A 61 -2.21 22.21 19.04
N ALA A 62 -2.17 22.64 17.77
CA ALA A 62 -2.40 21.73 16.65
C ALA A 62 -1.34 20.62 16.63
N VAL A 63 -1.77 19.40 16.28
CA VAL A 63 -0.92 18.22 16.13
C VAL A 63 -0.80 17.88 14.66
N THR A 64 0.42 17.64 14.21
CA THR A 64 0.69 17.13 12.86
C THR A 64 1.49 15.84 12.93
N GLY A 65 1.31 14.97 11.95
CA GLY A 65 2.00 13.68 11.88
C GLY A 65 1.61 12.91 10.62
N SER A 66 1.91 11.61 10.60
CA SER A 66 1.46 10.71 9.55
C SER A 66 0.87 9.44 10.16
N VAL A 67 -0.26 8.98 9.62
CA VAL A 67 -0.86 7.67 9.93
C VAL A 67 -0.25 6.52 9.11
N LEU A 68 0.74 6.85 8.27
CA LEU A 68 1.49 5.85 7.50
C LEU A 68 2.92 5.73 8.03
N THR A 69 3.11 5.98 9.33
CA THR A 69 4.46 5.93 9.92
C THR A 69 4.85 4.48 10.13
N GLY A 70 5.87 4.02 9.38
CA GLY A 70 6.32 2.63 9.46
C GLY A 70 5.53 1.68 8.57
N THR A 71 4.65 2.20 7.71
CA THR A 71 3.97 1.38 6.69
C THR A 71 4.97 0.84 5.68
N SER A 72 4.84 -0.44 5.34
CA SER A 72 5.67 -1.09 4.31
C SER A 72 4.83 -1.97 3.40
N SER A 73 5.06 -1.86 2.10
CA SER A 73 4.45 -2.67 1.05
C SER A 73 5.50 -3.01 -0.01
N VAL A 74 5.41 -4.21 -0.56
CA VAL A 74 6.24 -4.68 -1.68
C VAL A 74 5.64 -4.35 -3.04
N ASP A 75 4.34 -4.03 -3.09
CA ASP A 75 3.60 -3.72 -4.30
C ASP A 75 3.60 -2.24 -4.68
N GLY A 76 4.12 -1.38 -3.79
CA GLY A 76 4.31 0.04 -4.06
C GLY A 76 3.87 0.95 -2.91
N PRO A 77 3.69 2.25 -3.17
CA PRO A 77 3.30 3.19 -2.14
C PRO A 77 1.87 2.94 -1.64
N VAL A 78 1.67 3.08 -0.33
CA VAL A 78 0.36 3.00 0.32
C VAL A 78 -0.24 4.40 0.45
N SER A 79 -1.57 4.51 0.33
CA SER A 79 -2.32 5.77 0.45
C SER A 79 -3.60 5.60 1.25
N VAL A 80 -3.98 6.61 2.03
CA VAL A 80 -5.27 6.65 2.71
C VAL A 80 -6.38 7.03 1.71
N VAL A 81 -7.46 6.27 1.69
CA VAL A 81 -8.65 6.54 0.88
C VAL A 81 -9.72 7.22 1.72
N ASN A 82 -10.00 6.65 2.88
CA ASN A 82 -11.03 7.15 3.79
C ASN A 82 -10.65 6.92 5.27
N PHE A 83 -11.29 7.68 6.15
CA PHE A 83 -11.14 7.55 7.58
C PHE A 83 -12.49 7.74 8.30
N SER A 84 -12.60 7.16 9.49
CA SER A 84 -13.71 7.32 10.42
C SER A 84 -13.19 7.65 11.81
N ILE A 85 -14.03 8.27 12.62
CA ILE A 85 -13.69 8.70 13.97
C ILE A 85 -14.75 8.12 14.90
N ASP A 86 -14.32 7.46 15.97
CA ASP A 86 -15.26 6.89 16.94
C ASP A 86 -16.18 7.97 17.52
N GLY A 87 -17.47 7.68 17.58
CA GLY A 87 -18.51 8.63 17.98
C GLY A 87 -18.88 9.71 16.95
N VAL A 88 -18.21 9.80 15.79
CA VAL A 88 -18.60 10.69 14.69
C VAL A 88 -19.31 9.88 13.61
N THR A 89 -20.55 10.27 13.25
CA THR A 89 -21.32 9.53 12.23
C THR A 89 -20.76 9.79 10.84
N GLY A 90 -20.42 8.72 10.13
CA GLY A 90 -20.04 8.74 8.71
C GLY A 90 -18.57 8.38 8.46
N THR A 91 -18.18 8.46 7.20
CA THR A 91 -16.80 8.30 6.74
C THR A 91 -16.37 9.55 5.98
N PHE A 92 -15.08 9.88 6.09
CA PHE A 92 -14.48 11.04 5.47
C PHE A 92 -13.47 10.57 4.43
N THR A 93 -13.56 11.09 3.21
CA THR A 93 -12.53 10.86 2.20
C THR A 93 -11.24 11.59 2.60
N ALA A 94 -10.08 11.03 2.24
CA ALA A 94 -8.81 11.70 2.46
C ALA A 94 -8.81 13.14 1.89
N GLY A 95 -8.30 14.08 2.69
CA GLY A 95 -8.33 15.52 2.42
C GLY A 95 -9.57 16.24 2.93
N GLN A 96 -10.64 15.54 3.31
CA GLN A 96 -11.81 16.18 3.94
C GLN A 96 -11.54 16.54 5.40
N THR A 97 -12.20 17.62 5.85
CA THR A 97 -12.19 18.03 7.25
C THR A 97 -13.32 17.33 7.99
N ALA A 98 -12.96 16.55 9.01
CA ALA A 98 -13.88 15.99 9.98
C ALA A 98 -13.99 16.93 11.19
N THR A 99 -15.23 17.22 11.61
CA THR A 99 -15.50 17.99 12.83
C THR A 99 -15.90 17.04 13.94
N ILE A 100 -15.20 17.11 15.07
CA ILE A 100 -15.48 16.37 16.29
C ILE A 100 -16.09 17.37 17.27
N THR A 101 -17.39 17.27 17.50
CA THR A 101 -18.13 18.27 18.30
C THR A 101 -17.56 18.42 19.71
N ASN A 102 -17.21 19.65 20.10
CA ASN A 102 -16.59 19.99 21.38
C ASN A 102 -15.19 19.40 21.61
N VAL A 103 -14.46 19.09 20.54
CA VAL A 103 -13.11 18.51 20.59
C VAL A 103 -12.17 19.21 19.62
N GLY A 104 -12.58 19.39 18.35
CA GLY A 104 -11.77 20.02 17.33
C GLY A 104 -12.04 19.51 15.91
N THR A 105 -11.10 19.76 15.01
CA THR A 105 -11.14 19.26 13.62
C THR A 105 -9.95 18.37 13.29
N LEU A 106 -10.17 17.42 12.39
CA LEU A 106 -9.13 16.52 11.85
C LEU A 106 -9.17 16.51 10.33
N VAL A 107 -8.00 16.59 9.70
CA VAL A 107 -7.79 16.33 8.27
C VAL A 107 -6.72 15.25 8.13
N ILE A 108 -6.96 14.23 7.32
CA ILE A 108 -5.96 13.22 6.92
C ILE A 108 -5.85 13.24 5.40
N GLY A 109 -4.67 13.54 4.86
CA GLY A 109 -4.38 13.52 3.43
C GLY A 109 -4.14 12.10 2.90
N ALA A 110 -4.24 11.91 1.58
CA ALA A 110 -4.04 10.60 0.95
C ALA A 110 -2.61 10.06 1.15
N ASN A 111 -1.64 10.95 1.39
CA ASN A 111 -0.27 10.60 1.74
C ASN A 111 -0.08 10.22 3.23
N GLY A 112 -1.17 10.10 3.99
CA GLY A 112 -1.14 9.78 5.42
C GLY A 112 -0.89 10.97 6.34
N ALA A 113 -0.48 12.13 5.81
CA ALA A 113 -0.23 13.32 6.62
C ALA A 113 -1.53 13.82 7.25
N TYR A 114 -1.53 14.05 8.56
CA TYR A 114 -2.69 14.56 9.27
C TYR A 114 -2.43 15.87 9.99
N THR A 115 -3.51 16.60 10.24
CA THR A 115 -3.53 17.76 11.14
C THR A 115 -4.78 17.69 12.00
N PHE A 116 -4.59 17.61 13.32
CA PHE A 116 -5.65 17.77 14.31
C PHE A 116 -5.54 19.16 14.92
N THR A 117 -6.63 19.93 14.91
CA THR A 117 -6.72 21.25 15.53
C THR A 117 -7.76 21.20 16.65
N PRO A 118 -7.35 21.26 17.93
CA PRO A 118 -8.31 21.22 19.04
C PRO A 118 -9.19 22.49 19.07
N ASP A 119 -10.41 22.34 19.58
CA ASP A 119 -11.25 23.48 19.97
C ASP A 119 -10.57 24.25 21.12
N ALA A 120 -10.83 25.55 21.21
CA ALA A 120 -10.21 26.39 22.23
C ALA A 120 -10.51 25.92 23.66
N ASN A 121 -9.49 25.80 24.49
CA ASN A 121 -9.47 25.29 25.86
C ASN A 121 -9.95 23.83 25.99
N TYR A 122 -9.95 23.05 24.90
CA TYR A 122 -10.28 21.63 24.97
C TYR A 122 -9.22 20.85 25.76
N ASN A 123 -9.68 20.15 26.79
CA ASN A 123 -8.89 19.27 27.62
C ASN A 123 -9.56 17.91 27.70
N GLY A 124 -8.97 16.88 27.09
CA GLY A 124 -9.54 15.55 27.14
C GLY A 124 -8.97 14.58 26.11
N PRO A 125 -9.46 13.33 26.13
CA PRO A 125 -9.08 12.32 25.15
C PRO A 125 -9.73 12.59 23.79
N VAL A 126 -8.93 12.61 22.73
CA VAL A 126 -9.43 12.59 21.35
C VAL A 126 -9.92 11.17 21.02
N PRO A 127 -11.10 11.01 20.38
CA PRO A 127 -11.61 9.70 19.97
C PRO A 127 -10.65 8.96 19.01
N THR A 128 -10.73 7.62 19.01
CA THR A 128 -9.93 6.79 18.12
C THR A 128 -10.31 7.03 16.66
N VAL A 129 -9.30 7.06 15.79
CA VAL A 129 -9.44 7.24 14.34
C VAL A 129 -9.07 5.92 13.66
N SER A 130 -9.83 5.52 12.66
CA SER A 130 -9.54 4.36 11.80
C SER A 130 -9.50 4.81 10.35
N TYR A 131 -8.65 4.19 9.53
CA TYR A 131 -8.47 4.53 8.12
C TYR A 131 -8.29 3.28 7.25
N THR A 132 -8.59 3.43 5.97
CA THR A 132 -8.39 2.41 4.92
C THR A 132 -7.88 3.07 3.65
#